data_AF-A0A8T5TWH9-F1
#
_entry.id   AF-A0A8T5TWH9-F1
#
_cell.length_a   1.000
_cell.length_b   1.000
_cell.length_c   1.000
_cell.angle_alpha   90.00
_cell.angle_beta   90.00
_cell.angle_gamma   90.00
#
_symmetry.space_group_name_H-M   'P 1'
#
loop_
_entity.id
_entity.type
_entity.pdbx_description
1 polymer ?
#
loop_
_entity_poly.entity_id
_entity_poly.type
_entity_poly.pdbx_seq_one_letter_code
_entity_poly.pdbx_strand_id
1 'polypeptide(L)'
;MEAYLNKGIKEIITEFPEVEEILEEFEIGCGTCGEGLCLLKDIVEIHYMEENTEAELMTRILNAIFPDKNVEFPKRKRKTTGLREFNYSPPMKKMVDEHVLIKRWLALLPKVIENLDLETEEGLQLINRGIDFIRNFADKYHHAKEEDETFKYFDENFEMIKVIRRDHVKVREHVKAMLLAIERKDKKTLTEHIVSYSQILPEHIKKEDEILFPWMDRKLTTNQIGQLYSRFSEIDTEYGDAPMRHRTFIEELEKKIC
;
A
#
# COMPACT_ATOMS: atom_id res chain seq x y z
N MET A 1 6.67 -29.41 -3.55
CA MET A 1 7.01 -28.37 -2.55
C MET A 1 7.52 -27.12 -3.23
N GLU A 2 8.69 -27.12 -3.90
CA GLU A 2 9.24 -25.92 -4.56
C GLU A 2 8.33 -25.29 -5.64
N ALA A 3 7.56 -26.11 -6.36
CA ALA A 3 6.64 -25.62 -7.38
C ALA A 3 5.54 -24.70 -6.80
N TYR A 4 5.04 -24.98 -5.58
CA TYR A 4 4.00 -24.18 -4.93
C TYR A 4 4.55 -22.95 -4.21
N LEU A 5 5.82 -22.97 -3.79
CA LEU A 5 6.47 -21.80 -3.19
C LEU A 5 6.54 -20.61 -4.17
N ASN A 6 6.62 -20.88 -5.47
CA ASN A 6 6.68 -19.88 -6.53
C ASN A 6 5.35 -19.71 -7.27
N LYS A 7 4.24 -20.23 -6.73
CA LYS A 7 2.89 -20.09 -7.31
C LYS A 7 2.14 -18.96 -6.59
N GLY A 8 1.30 -18.24 -7.34
CA GLY A 8 0.47 -17.17 -6.80
C GLY A 8 -0.57 -17.70 -5.83
N ILE A 9 -0.77 -17.01 -4.69
CA ILE A 9 -1.58 -17.54 -3.60
C ILE A 9 -3.03 -17.81 -3.99
N LYS A 10 -3.63 -16.99 -4.86
CA LYS A 10 -4.98 -17.23 -5.35
C LYS A 10 -5.10 -18.48 -6.20
N GLU A 11 -4.08 -18.79 -6.99
CA GLU A 11 -4.07 -20.01 -7.78
C GLU A 11 -3.99 -21.24 -6.86
N ILE A 12 -3.24 -21.13 -5.76
CA ILE A 12 -3.19 -22.18 -4.73
C ILE A 12 -4.54 -22.32 -4.04
N ILE A 13 -5.16 -21.23 -3.59
CA ILE A 13 -6.47 -21.25 -2.92
C ILE A 13 -7.56 -21.81 -3.86
N THR A 14 -7.52 -21.44 -5.14
CA THR A 14 -8.49 -21.97 -6.14
C THR A 14 -8.38 -23.48 -6.30
N GLU A 15 -7.16 -24.01 -6.25
CA GLU A 15 -6.90 -25.45 -6.36
C GLU A 15 -7.12 -26.18 -5.02
N PHE A 16 -6.86 -25.51 -3.90
CA PHE A 16 -6.93 -26.04 -2.54
C PHE A 16 -7.60 -25.01 -1.60
N PRO A 17 -8.95 -24.95 -1.55
CA PRO A 17 -9.67 -23.92 -0.78
C PRO A 17 -9.34 -23.87 0.71
N GLU A 18 -9.00 -25.00 1.33
CA GLU A 18 -8.59 -25.09 2.74
C GLU A 18 -7.36 -24.22 3.07
N VAL A 19 -6.53 -23.88 2.07
CA VAL A 19 -5.39 -22.98 2.26
C VAL A 19 -5.82 -21.57 2.67
N GLU A 20 -6.99 -21.10 2.26
CA GLU A 20 -7.52 -19.80 2.68
C GLU A 20 -7.82 -19.78 4.18
N GLU A 21 -8.54 -20.79 4.67
CA GLU A 21 -8.87 -20.94 6.10
C GLU A 21 -7.59 -21.03 6.96
N ILE A 22 -6.60 -21.79 6.50
CA ILE A 22 -5.29 -21.87 7.16
C ILE A 22 -4.65 -20.48 7.23
N LEU A 23 -4.59 -19.72 6.14
CA LEU A 23 -3.98 -18.39 6.14
C LEU A 23 -4.72 -17.41 7.08
N GLU A 24 -6.05 -17.46 7.12
CA GLU A 24 -6.86 -16.63 8.01
C GLU A 24 -6.59 -16.90 9.49
N GLU A 25 -6.43 -18.17 9.88
CA GLU A 25 -6.09 -18.54 11.27
C GLU A 25 -4.75 -17.95 11.75
N PHE A 26 -3.82 -17.69 10.82
CA PHE A 26 -2.55 -17.04 11.11
C PHE A 26 -2.57 -15.51 10.89
N GLU A 27 -3.76 -14.91 10.82
CA GLU A 27 -3.99 -13.48 10.56
C GLU A 27 -3.43 -13.00 9.20
N ILE A 28 -3.33 -13.90 8.21
CA ILE A 28 -2.88 -13.59 6.85
C ILE A 28 -4.09 -13.49 5.91
N GLY A 29 -4.63 -12.27 5.74
CA GLY A 29 -5.80 -11.98 4.92
C GLY A 29 -5.55 -12.03 3.39
N CYS A 30 -5.10 -13.16 2.86
CA CYS A 30 -4.86 -13.33 1.42
C CYS A 30 -6.12 -13.65 0.61
N GLY A 31 -7.16 -14.18 1.26
CA GLY A 31 -8.43 -14.55 0.62
C GLY A 31 -9.21 -13.38 0.01
N THR A 32 -9.24 -12.25 0.74
CA THR A 32 -9.93 -11.02 0.32
C THR A 32 -9.09 -10.11 -0.58
N CYS A 33 -7.81 -10.43 -0.80
CA CYS A 33 -6.92 -9.62 -1.63
C CYS A 33 -7.39 -9.66 -3.09
N GLY A 34 -7.74 -8.51 -3.69
CA GLY A 34 -8.30 -8.46 -5.06
C GLY A 34 -7.38 -9.04 -6.15
N GLU A 35 -6.06 -8.93 -5.99
CA GLU A 35 -5.07 -9.26 -7.03
C GLU A 35 -4.58 -10.72 -6.97
N GLY A 36 -4.29 -11.25 -5.78
CA GLY A 36 -3.82 -12.64 -5.61
C GLY A 36 -2.43 -12.97 -6.18
N LEU A 37 -1.64 -11.95 -6.54
CA LEU A 37 -0.36 -12.09 -7.23
C LEU A 37 0.83 -12.42 -6.32
N CYS A 38 0.64 -12.37 -4.99
CA CYS A 38 1.70 -12.68 -4.04
C CYS A 38 2.07 -14.17 -4.11
N LEU A 39 3.36 -14.48 -4.18
CA LEU A 39 3.82 -15.86 -4.12
C LEU A 39 3.77 -16.37 -2.68
N LEU A 40 3.52 -17.67 -2.51
CA LEU A 40 3.48 -18.29 -1.17
C LEU A 40 4.77 -18.04 -0.37
N LYS A 41 5.94 -18.12 -1.01
CA LYS A 41 7.22 -17.85 -0.35
C LYS A 41 7.33 -16.40 0.15
N ASP A 42 6.77 -15.45 -0.61
CA ASP A 42 6.86 -14.02 -0.31
C ASP A 42 5.93 -13.69 0.86
N ILE A 43 4.73 -14.27 0.90
CA ILE A 43 3.78 -14.13 2.03
C ILE A 43 4.47 -14.52 3.34
N VAL A 44 5.13 -15.68 3.36
CA VAL A 44 5.81 -16.19 4.56
C VAL A 44 7.03 -15.34 4.92
N GLU A 45 7.69 -14.73 3.95
CA GLU A 45 8.80 -13.80 4.19
C GLU A 45 8.30 -12.44 4.76
N ILE A 46 7.19 -11.94 4.24
CA ILE A 46 6.59 -10.65 4.57
C ILE A 46 5.98 -10.63 5.97
N HIS A 47 5.13 -11.62 6.28
CA HIS A 47 4.33 -11.66 7.51
C HIS A 47 5.15 -12.04 8.75
N TYR A 48 6.45 -12.27 8.58
CA TYR A 48 7.46 -12.47 9.62
C TYR A 48 6.96 -13.11 10.91
N MET A 49 6.96 -14.44 10.92
CA MET A 49 6.45 -15.25 12.02
C MET A 49 7.61 -15.85 12.83
N GLU A 50 7.34 -16.28 14.06
CA GLU A 50 8.28 -17.08 14.85
C GLU A 50 8.64 -18.37 14.09
N GLU A 51 9.84 -18.91 14.32
CA GLU A 51 10.34 -20.13 13.66
C GLU A 51 9.36 -21.30 13.78
N ASN A 52 8.71 -21.47 14.94
CA ASN A 52 7.71 -22.52 15.14
C ASN A 52 6.43 -22.25 14.37
N THR A 53 5.94 -21.00 14.41
CA THR A 53 4.72 -20.58 13.74
C THR A 53 4.84 -20.64 12.21
N GLU A 54 5.98 -20.21 11.64
CA GLU A 54 6.26 -20.35 10.20
C GLU A 54 6.25 -21.82 9.78
N ALA A 55 6.96 -22.67 10.54
CA ALA A 55 7.04 -24.09 10.24
C ALA A 55 5.66 -24.76 10.34
N GLU A 56 4.84 -24.37 11.32
CA GLU A 56 3.47 -24.85 11.48
C GLU A 56 2.58 -24.42 10.31
N LEU A 57 2.56 -23.12 9.97
CA LEU A 57 1.81 -22.58 8.84
C LEU A 57 2.17 -23.34 7.55
N MET A 58 3.47 -23.45 7.25
CA MET A 58 3.95 -24.11 6.03
C MET A 58 3.64 -25.62 6.03
N THR A 59 3.72 -26.28 7.19
CA THR A 59 3.36 -27.70 7.33
C THR A 59 1.87 -27.90 7.06
N ARG A 60 1.00 -27.05 7.62
CA ARG A 60 -0.45 -27.12 7.40
C ARG A 60 -0.81 -26.90 5.93
N ILE A 61 -0.24 -25.86 5.29
CA ILE A 61 -0.44 -25.60 3.85
C ILE A 61 0.02 -26.80 3.02
N LEU A 62 1.19 -27.38 3.32
CA LEU A 62 1.71 -28.52 2.58
C LEU A 62 0.87 -29.79 2.76
N ASN A 63 0.30 -30.02 3.94
CA ASN A 63 -0.59 -31.14 4.19
C ASN A 63 -1.95 -30.96 3.50
N ALA A 64 -2.47 -29.73 3.39
CA ALA A 64 -3.67 -29.45 2.58
C ALA A 64 -3.41 -29.73 1.08
N ILE A 65 -2.22 -29.39 0.57
CA ILE A 65 -1.85 -29.63 -0.84
C ILE A 65 -1.48 -31.11 -1.08
N PHE A 66 -0.90 -31.80 -0.10
CA PHE A 66 -0.40 -33.18 -0.20
C PHE A 66 -0.83 -34.04 1.00
N PRO A 67 -2.13 -34.37 1.14
CA PRO A 67 -2.67 -35.04 2.34
C PRO A 67 -2.06 -36.42 2.59
N ASP A 68 -1.67 -37.14 1.54
CA ASP A 68 -1.09 -38.49 1.66
C ASP A 68 0.40 -38.51 2.04
N LYS A 69 1.06 -37.34 2.11
CA LYS A 69 2.52 -37.27 2.26
C LYS A 69 3.01 -36.88 3.66
N ASN A 70 2.13 -36.43 4.57
CA ASN A 70 2.46 -36.00 5.95
C ASN A 70 3.79 -35.24 6.00
N VAL A 71 3.80 -34.04 5.41
CA VAL A 71 5.01 -33.28 5.12
C VAL A 71 5.28 -32.28 6.24
N GLU A 72 6.44 -32.37 6.90
CA GLU A 72 6.91 -31.34 7.83
C GLU A 72 7.79 -30.31 7.12
N PHE A 73 7.52 -29.03 7.36
CA PHE A 73 8.38 -27.95 6.89
C PHE A 73 9.53 -27.70 7.88
N PRO A 74 10.79 -27.62 7.42
CA PRO A 74 11.93 -27.45 8.33
C PRO A 74 11.87 -26.08 9.01
N LYS A 75 12.09 -26.09 10.32
CA LYS A 75 12.26 -24.86 11.11
C LYS A 75 13.46 -24.07 10.60
N ARG A 76 13.27 -22.76 10.41
CA ARG A 76 14.31 -21.82 10.00
C ARG A 76 14.50 -20.81 11.12
N LYS A 77 15.73 -20.67 11.62
CA LYS A 77 16.06 -19.66 12.64
C LYS A 77 15.73 -18.26 12.13
N ARG A 78 14.66 -17.67 12.64
CA ARG A 78 14.31 -16.25 12.51
C ARG A 78 14.51 -15.56 13.85
N LYS A 79 14.99 -14.32 13.85
CA LYS A 79 15.12 -13.52 15.09
C LYS A 79 13.71 -13.16 15.59
N THR A 80 13.25 -13.70 16.70
CA THR A 80 11.94 -13.36 17.26
C THR A 80 11.83 -11.86 17.53
N THR A 81 10.86 -11.19 16.90
CA THR A 81 10.38 -9.88 17.33
C THR A 81 8.90 -10.05 17.61
N GLY A 82 8.50 -9.93 18.88
CA GLY A 82 7.13 -10.16 19.33
C GLY A 82 6.10 -9.30 18.59
N LEU A 83 4.85 -9.76 18.62
CA LEU A 83 3.71 -9.05 18.06
C LEU A 83 3.53 -7.67 18.73
N ARG A 84 3.44 -6.64 17.87
CA ARG A 84 2.79 -5.33 18.05
C ARG A 84 3.45 -4.29 18.97
N GLU A 85 4.38 -3.53 18.39
CA GLU A 85 4.26 -2.08 18.10
C GLU A 85 5.30 -1.82 17.00
N PHE A 86 4.91 -1.39 15.79
CA PHE A 86 5.88 -1.16 14.72
C PHE A 86 6.70 0.08 15.07
N ASN A 87 7.86 -0.12 15.69
CA ASN A 87 8.83 0.95 15.90
C ASN A 87 9.60 1.18 14.60
N TYR A 88 8.94 1.81 13.63
CA TYR A 88 9.52 2.13 12.33
C TYR A 88 10.77 2.99 12.49
N SER A 89 11.79 2.71 11.69
CA SER A 89 12.88 3.66 11.51
C SER A 89 12.35 5.02 11.02
N PRO A 90 13.07 6.12 11.28
CA PRO A 90 12.64 7.46 10.90
C PRO A 90 12.12 7.62 9.46
N PRO A 91 12.78 7.09 8.40
CA PRO A 91 12.26 7.19 7.04
C PRO A 91 10.94 6.41 6.83
N MET A 92 10.82 5.19 7.35
CA MET A 92 9.58 4.41 7.22
C MET A 92 8.43 5.08 7.97
N LYS A 93 8.71 5.59 9.18
CA LYS A 93 7.73 6.34 9.97
C LYS A 93 7.22 7.55 9.21
N LYS A 94 8.10 8.28 8.51
CA LYS A 94 7.71 9.45 7.72
C LYS A 94 6.73 9.10 6.60
N MET A 95 6.94 8.00 5.88
CA MET A 95 6.00 7.56 4.83
C MET A 95 4.63 7.17 5.43
N VAL A 96 4.62 6.43 6.54
CA VAL A 96 3.38 6.11 7.27
C VAL A 96 2.66 7.37 7.78
N ASP A 97 3.40 8.35 8.29
CA ASP A 97 2.83 9.63 8.75
C ASP A 97 2.26 10.46 7.57
N GLU A 98 2.84 10.37 6.39
CA GLU A 98 2.33 10.98 5.16
C GLU A 98 1.02 10.32 4.70
N HIS A 99 0.91 8.98 4.83
CA HIS A 99 -0.34 8.25 4.59
C HIS A 99 -1.51 8.71 5.44
N VAL A 100 -1.28 9.23 6.65
CA VAL A 100 -2.35 9.78 7.50
C VAL A 100 -3.10 10.90 6.77
N LEU A 101 -2.38 11.79 6.08
CA LEU A 101 -3.02 12.91 5.37
C LEU A 101 -3.76 12.41 4.11
N ILE A 102 -3.22 11.41 3.42
CA ILE A 102 -3.88 10.79 2.26
C ILE A 102 -5.18 10.09 2.71
N LYS A 103 -5.14 9.33 3.81
CA LYS A 103 -6.34 8.69 4.40
C LYS A 103 -7.42 9.71 4.79
N ARG A 104 -7.03 10.86 5.34
CA ARG A 104 -7.96 11.96 5.64
C ARG A 104 -8.63 12.51 4.38
N TRP A 105 -7.86 12.74 3.31
CA TRP A 105 -8.44 13.12 2.02
C TRP A 105 -9.44 12.09 1.49
N LEU A 106 -9.09 10.80 1.53
CA LEU A 106 -9.99 9.72 1.09
C LEU A 106 -11.32 9.72 1.86
N ALA A 107 -11.29 9.98 3.17
CA ALA A 107 -12.49 10.04 4.00
C ALA A 107 -13.43 11.20 3.62
N LEU A 108 -12.92 12.27 3.01
CA LEU A 108 -13.71 13.42 2.55
C LEU A 108 -14.33 13.22 1.17
N LEU A 109 -13.79 12.30 0.35
CA LEU A 109 -14.21 12.09 -1.03
C LEU A 109 -15.73 11.85 -1.21
N PRO A 110 -16.42 11.05 -0.37
CA PRO A 110 -17.86 10.87 -0.50
C PRO A 110 -18.62 12.20 -0.50
N LYS A 111 -18.25 13.13 0.40
CA LYS A 111 -18.93 14.41 0.47
C LYS A 111 -18.42 15.43 -0.55
N VAL A 112 -17.17 15.32 -1.00
CA VAL A 112 -16.70 16.06 -2.18
C VAL A 112 -17.53 15.68 -3.42
N ILE A 113 -17.82 14.39 -3.61
CA ILE A 113 -18.67 13.90 -4.71
C ILE A 113 -20.10 14.44 -4.59
N GLU A 114 -20.71 14.41 -3.40
CA GLU A 114 -22.06 14.93 -3.18
C GLU A 114 -22.18 16.42 -3.56
N ASN A 115 -21.14 17.21 -3.24
CA ASN A 115 -21.10 18.66 -3.48
C ASN A 115 -20.33 19.03 -4.76
N LEU A 116 -20.04 18.07 -5.63
CA LEU A 116 -19.26 18.30 -6.83
C LEU A 116 -20.00 19.24 -7.79
N ASP A 117 -19.40 20.38 -8.07
CA ASP A 117 -19.93 21.39 -8.98
C ASP A 117 -18.83 21.84 -9.94
N LEU A 118 -19.08 21.69 -11.24
CA LEU A 118 -18.14 22.07 -12.32
C LEU A 118 -18.58 23.34 -13.05
N GLU A 119 -19.69 23.96 -12.63
CA GLU A 119 -20.22 25.18 -13.23
C GLU A 119 -19.82 26.44 -12.45
N THR A 120 -19.60 26.32 -11.14
CA THR A 120 -19.14 27.43 -10.30
C THR A 120 -17.63 27.48 -10.17
N GLU A 121 -17.10 28.69 -10.01
CA GLU A 121 -15.67 28.91 -9.77
C GLU A 121 -15.25 28.25 -8.45
N GLU A 122 -16.08 28.35 -7.41
CA GLU A 122 -15.81 27.74 -6.11
C GLU A 122 -15.75 26.20 -6.19
N GLY A 123 -16.64 25.59 -6.97
CA GLY A 123 -16.67 24.14 -7.18
C GLY A 123 -15.43 23.65 -7.96
N LEU A 124 -15.06 24.36 -9.02
CA LEU A 124 -13.83 24.09 -9.79
C LEU A 124 -12.57 24.26 -8.94
N GLN A 125 -12.49 25.30 -8.12
CA GLN A 125 -11.36 25.51 -7.22
C GLN A 125 -11.22 24.37 -6.20
N LEU A 126 -12.33 23.90 -5.62
CA LEU A 126 -12.31 22.79 -4.67
C LEU A 126 -11.73 21.53 -5.32
N ILE A 127 -12.27 21.12 -6.47
CA ILE A 127 -11.83 19.88 -7.11
C ILE A 127 -10.38 19.99 -7.63
N ASN A 128 -9.99 21.15 -8.17
CA ASN A 128 -8.62 21.37 -8.63
C ASN A 128 -7.62 21.32 -7.47
N ARG A 129 -7.94 21.88 -6.28
CA ARG A 129 -7.10 21.72 -5.08
C ARG A 129 -6.99 20.26 -4.63
N GLY A 130 -8.07 19.48 -4.75
CA GLY A 130 -8.07 18.04 -4.50
C GLY A 130 -7.16 17.27 -5.47
N ILE A 131 -7.25 17.56 -6.77
CA ILE A 131 -6.37 16.94 -7.78
C ILE A 131 -4.91 17.38 -7.60
N ASP A 132 -4.67 18.64 -7.22
CA ASP A 132 -3.35 19.16 -6.89
C ASP A 132 -2.73 18.40 -5.70
N PHE A 133 -3.51 18.15 -4.65
CA PHE A 133 -3.11 17.29 -3.52
C PHE A 133 -2.69 15.89 -3.99
N ILE A 134 -3.51 15.22 -4.80
CA ILE A 134 -3.19 13.87 -5.29
C ILE A 134 -1.88 13.87 -6.10
N ARG A 135 -1.72 14.84 -7.02
CA ARG A 135 -0.57 14.86 -7.94
C ARG A 135 0.72 15.28 -7.27
N ASN A 136 0.67 16.25 -6.35
CA ASN A 136 1.88 16.88 -5.83
C ASN A 136 2.22 16.43 -4.41
N PHE A 137 1.25 16.01 -3.59
CA PHE A 137 1.51 15.40 -2.28
C PHE A 137 1.61 13.88 -2.37
N ALA A 138 0.55 13.20 -2.82
CA ALA A 138 0.53 11.73 -2.82
C ALA A 138 1.49 11.14 -3.86
N ASP A 139 1.51 11.66 -5.09
CA ASP A 139 2.32 11.08 -6.15
C ASP A 139 3.77 11.59 -6.16
N LYS A 140 3.99 12.85 -6.57
CA LYS A 140 5.36 13.35 -6.78
C LYS A 140 6.19 13.54 -5.51
N TYR A 141 5.55 13.61 -4.35
CA TYR A 141 6.24 13.80 -3.08
C TYR A 141 6.28 12.51 -2.27
N HIS A 142 5.17 11.80 -2.10
CA HIS A 142 5.14 10.57 -1.32
C HIS A 142 5.57 9.33 -2.14
N HIS A 143 4.87 8.96 -3.22
CA HIS A 143 5.28 7.80 -4.04
C HIS A 143 6.67 7.97 -4.66
N ALA A 144 7.15 9.20 -4.90
CA ALA A 144 8.53 9.41 -5.34
C ALA A 144 9.56 8.95 -4.28
N LYS A 145 9.31 9.16 -2.98
CA LYS A 145 10.17 8.63 -1.91
C LYS A 145 10.22 7.10 -1.90
N GLU A 146 9.14 6.47 -2.32
CA GLU A 146 9.07 5.02 -2.45
C GLU A 146 9.80 4.56 -3.71
N GLU A 147 9.33 5.00 -4.89
CA GLU A 147 9.77 4.51 -6.18
C GLU A 147 11.20 4.93 -6.54
N ASP A 148 11.58 6.15 -6.21
CA ASP A 148 12.84 6.78 -6.61
C ASP A 148 13.90 6.76 -5.51
N GLU A 149 13.57 6.43 -4.27
CA GLU A 149 14.58 6.41 -3.19
C GLU A 149 14.57 5.06 -2.45
N THR A 150 13.41 4.60 -1.99
CA THR A 150 13.32 3.41 -1.12
C THR A 150 13.43 2.09 -1.88
N PHE A 151 12.67 1.92 -2.96
CA PHE A 151 12.58 0.65 -3.69
C PHE A 151 13.91 0.26 -4.36
N LYS A 152 14.80 1.22 -4.59
CA LYS A 152 16.15 0.99 -5.14
C LYS A 152 17.04 0.10 -4.26
N TYR A 153 16.73 -0.04 -2.98
CA TYR A 153 17.47 -0.90 -2.06
C TYR A 153 17.03 -2.37 -2.09
N PHE A 154 16.00 -2.70 -2.89
CA PHE A 154 15.37 -4.02 -2.92
C PHE A 154 15.36 -4.61 -4.33
N ASP A 155 15.13 -5.92 -4.42
CA ASP A 155 14.97 -6.60 -5.71
C ASP A 155 13.68 -6.14 -6.38
N GLU A 156 13.79 -5.54 -7.56
CA GLU A 156 12.66 -5.11 -8.38
C GLU A 156 11.75 -6.28 -8.81
N ASN A 157 12.25 -7.52 -8.75
CA ASN A 157 11.49 -8.71 -9.05
C ASN A 157 10.60 -9.19 -7.90
N PHE A 158 10.73 -8.60 -6.71
CA PHE A 158 9.87 -8.92 -5.58
C PHE A 158 8.41 -8.58 -5.89
N GLU A 159 7.51 -9.58 -5.83
CA GLU A 159 6.14 -9.42 -6.34
C GLU A 159 5.36 -8.32 -5.61
N MET A 160 5.61 -8.11 -4.31
CA MET A 160 4.93 -7.02 -3.59
C MET A 160 5.29 -5.64 -4.14
N ILE A 161 6.56 -5.38 -4.48
CA ILE A 161 6.98 -4.10 -5.11
C ILE A 161 6.30 -3.94 -6.47
N LYS A 162 6.15 -5.02 -7.25
CA LYS A 162 5.42 -4.96 -8.53
C LYS A 162 3.94 -4.66 -8.33
N VAL A 163 3.29 -5.25 -7.33
CA VAL A 163 1.89 -4.97 -6.98
C VAL A 163 1.71 -3.50 -6.64
N ILE A 164 2.56 -2.95 -5.76
CA ILE A 164 2.52 -1.54 -5.38
C ILE A 164 2.72 -0.61 -6.59
N ARG A 165 3.74 -0.86 -7.43
CA ARG A 165 3.95 -0.06 -8.65
C ARG A 165 2.77 -0.13 -9.63
N ARG A 166 2.11 -1.29 -9.75
CA ARG A 166 0.89 -1.41 -10.57
C ARG A 166 -0.24 -0.58 -10.00
N ASP A 167 -0.42 -0.58 -8.68
CA ASP A 167 -1.42 0.26 -8.02
C ASP A 167 -1.12 1.75 -8.27
N HIS A 168 0.15 2.19 -8.16
CA HIS A 168 0.56 3.56 -8.52
C HIS A 168 0.20 3.92 -9.97
N VAL A 169 0.46 3.03 -10.93
CA VAL A 169 0.11 3.26 -12.34
C VAL A 169 -1.40 3.41 -12.52
N LYS A 170 -2.20 2.49 -11.96
CA LYS A 170 -3.67 2.54 -12.03
C LYS A 170 -4.20 3.86 -11.48
N VAL A 171 -3.73 4.29 -10.30
CA VAL A 171 -4.25 5.52 -9.67
C VAL A 171 -3.84 6.77 -10.47
N ARG A 172 -2.63 6.78 -11.07
CA ARG A 172 -2.20 7.84 -12.00
C ARG A 172 -3.07 7.90 -13.26
N GLU A 173 -3.53 6.76 -13.77
CA GLU A 173 -4.47 6.69 -14.90
C GLU A 173 -5.84 7.27 -14.54
N HIS A 174 -6.37 6.94 -13.36
CA HIS A 174 -7.60 7.56 -12.86
C HIS A 174 -7.46 9.09 -12.75
N VAL A 175 -6.34 9.59 -12.23
CA VAL A 175 -6.10 11.05 -12.13
C VAL A 175 -6.02 11.72 -13.50
N LYS A 176 -5.40 11.08 -14.50
CA LYS A 176 -5.40 11.59 -15.89
C LYS A 176 -6.82 11.70 -16.44
N ALA A 177 -7.66 10.71 -16.19
CA ALA A 177 -9.05 10.72 -16.63
C ALA A 177 -9.90 11.77 -15.88
N MET A 178 -9.66 11.98 -14.58
CA MET A 178 -10.29 13.05 -13.80
C MET A 178 -10.00 14.44 -14.40
N LEU A 179 -8.74 14.71 -14.76
CA LEU A 179 -8.34 15.97 -15.39
C LEU A 179 -9.10 16.23 -16.69
N LEU A 180 -9.18 15.23 -17.57
CA LEU A 180 -9.95 15.31 -18.81
C LEU A 180 -11.45 15.51 -18.56
N ALA A 181 -12.00 14.88 -17.53
CA ALA A 181 -13.40 15.04 -17.16
C ALA A 181 -13.70 16.45 -16.64
N ILE A 182 -12.78 17.06 -15.86
CA ILE A 182 -12.88 18.46 -15.43
C ILE A 182 -12.87 19.40 -16.64
N GLU A 183 -11.93 19.22 -17.57
CA GLU A 183 -11.85 20.05 -18.80
C GLU A 183 -13.13 20.00 -19.64
N ARG A 184 -13.77 18.83 -19.69
CA ARG A 184 -15.02 18.58 -20.44
C ARG A 184 -16.28 18.93 -19.64
N LYS A 185 -16.15 19.34 -18.38
CA LYS A 185 -17.26 19.47 -17.42
C LYS A 185 -18.11 18.20 -17.31
N ASP A 186 -17.49 17.04 -17.49
CA ASP A 186 -18.15 15.73 -17.39
C ASP A 186 -18.18 15.26 -15.93
N LYS A 187 -19.19 15.73 -15.20
CA LYS A 187 -19.38 15.38 -13.79
C LYS A 187 -19.50 13.87 -13.57
N LYS A 188 -20.15 13.15 -14.49
CA LYS A 188 -20.40 11.70 -14.34
C LYS A 188 -19.07 10.94 -14.38
N THR A 189 -18.28 11.13 -15.43
CA THR A 189 -16.98 10.45 -15.57
C THR A 189 -16.01 10.86 -14.46
N LEU A 190 -16.03 12.14 -14.05
CA LEU A 190 -15.24 12.59 -12.92
C LEU A 190 -15.59 11.83 -11.63
N THR A 191 -16.88 11.71 -11.30
CA THR A 191 -17.33 10.94 -10.14
C THR A 191 -16.92 9.48 -10.23
N GLU A 192 -17.08 8.83 -11.38
CA GLU A 192 -16.69 7.42 -11.59
C GLU A 192 -15.20 7.21 -11.28
N HIS A 193 -14.31 8.06 -11.79
CA HIS A 193 -12.88 7.93 -11.52
C HIS A 193 -12.50 8.26 -10.07
N ILE A 194 -13.16 9.24 -9.41
CA ILE A 194 -12.93 9.53 -7.99
C ILE A 194 -13.33 8.32 -7.14
N VAL A 195 -14.46 7.68 -7.44
CA VAL A 195 -14.90 6.46 -6.74
C VAL A 195 -13.88 5.34 -6.91
N SER A 196 -13.45 5.05 -8.15
CA SER A 196 -12.44 4.00 -8.38
C SER A 196 -11.11 4.30 -7.67
N TYR A 197 -10.64 5.55 -7.70
CA TYR A 197 -9.45 5.97 -6.95
C TYR A 197 -9.64 5.70 -5.44
N SER A 198 -10.79 6.08 -4.88
CA SER A 198 -11.11 5.89 -3.45
C SER A 198 -11.22 4.43 -3.02
N GLN A 199 -11.46 3.51 -3.95
CA GLN A 199 -11.53 2.07 -3.70
C GLN A 199 -10.15 1.39 -3.73
N ILE A 200 -9.20 1.92 -4.51
CA ILE A 200 -7.85 1.34 -4.66
C ILE A 200 -6.95 1.75 -3.49
N LEU A 201 -6.91 3.06 -3.18
CA LEU A 201 -5.91 3.61 -2.26
C LEU A 201 -5.94 3.03 -0.83
N PRO A 202 -7.10 2.77 -0.20
CA PRO A 202 -7.12 2.22 1.16
C PRO A 202 -6.41 0.87 1.26
N GLU A 203 -6.64 -0.04 0.31
CA GLU A 203 -5.99 -1.35 0.28
C GLU A 203 -4.52 -1.23 -0.10
N HIS A 204 -4.16 -0.32 -1.00
CA HIS A 204 -2.77 -0.03 -1.34
C HIS A 204 -1.97 0.46 -0.12
N ILE A 205 -2.47 1.49 0.59
CA ILE A 205 -1.86 2.02 1.82
C ILE A 205 -1.75 0.93 2.90
N LYS A 206 -2.76 0.06 3.02
CA LYS A 206 -2.72 -1.06 3.96
C LYS A 206 -1.61 -2.05 3.65
N LYS A 207 -1.43 -2.42 2.37
CA LYS A 207 -0.30 -3.28 1.93
C LYS A 207 1.05 -2.65 2.25
N GLU A 208 1.15 -1.34 2.24
CA GLU A 208 2.40 -0.64 2.57
C GLU A 208 2.63 -0.57 4.07
N ASP A 209 1.70 0.05 4.80
CA ASP A 209 1.79 0.30 6.22
C ASP A 209 1.98 -1.03 6.99
N GLU A 210 1.16 -2.04 6.71
CA GLU A 210 1.09 -3.24 7.55
C GLU A 210 2.04 -4.36 7.10
N ILE A 211 2.50 -4.30 5.84
CA ILE A 211 3.16 -5.43 5.17
C ILE A 211 4.52 -5.00 4.60
N LEU A 212 4.53 -4.12 3.59
CA LEU A 212 5.74 -3.81 2.83
C LEU A 212 6.74 -3.01 3.66
N PHE A 213 6.33 -1.93 4.31
CA PHE A 213 7.23 -1.08 5.09
C PHE A 213 7.83 -1.80 6.29
N PRO A 214 7.06 -2.57 7.11
CA PRO A 214 7.67 -3.40 8.15
C PRO A 214 8.72 -4.37 7.62
N TRP A 215 8.44 -5.01 6.46
CA TRP A 215 9.40 -5.92 5.84
C TRP A 215 10.64 -5.19 5.35
N MET A 216 10.49 -4.04 4.67
CA MET A 216 11.59 -3.21 4.20
C MET A 216 12.46 -2.74 5.36
N ASP A 217 11.85 -2.25 6.43
CA ASP A 217 12.55 -1.71 7.60
C ASP A 217 13.48 -2.74 8.26
N ARG A 218 13.02 -3.99 8.36
CA ARG A 218 13.81 -5.11 8.91
C ARG A 218 14.99 -5.50 8.02
N LYS A 219 14.90 -5.22 6.72
CA LYS A 219 15.90 -5.60 5.71
C LYS A 219 16.95 -4.52 5.48
N LEU A 220 16.62 -3.27 5.79
CA LEU A 220 17.56 -2.16 5.69
C LEU A 220 18.61 -2.20 6.80
N THR A 221 19.85 -1.92 6.43
CA THR A 221 20.94 -1.70 7.37
C THR A 221 20.84 -0.30 7.99
N THR A 222 21.45 -0.08 9.16
CA THR A 222 21.52 1.24 9.80
C THR A 222 22.10 2.32 8.87
N ASN A 223 23.06 1.97 8.01
CA ASN A 223 23.62 2.90 7.03
C ASN A 223 22.60 3.29 5.95
N GLN A 224 21.86 2.32 5.40
CA GLN A 224 20.81 2.59 4.41
C GLN A 224 19.66 3.42 5.00
N ILE A 225 19.28 3.15 6.26
CA ILE A 225 18.31 3.98 7.00
C ILE A 225 18.80 5.42 7.09
N GLY A 226 20.08 5.63 7.43
CA GLY A 226 20.68 6.98 7.49
C GLY A 226 20.72 7.68 6.13
N GLN A 227 21.00 6.95 5.05
CA GLN A 227 20.98 7.46 3.69
C GLN A 227 19.56 7.89 3.28
N LEU A 228 18.56 7.04 3.51
CA LEU A 228 17.15 7.36 3.24
C LEU A 228 16.68 8.57 4.04
N TYR A 229 17.03 8.65 5.33
CA TYR A 229 16.71 9.80 6.16
C TYR A 229 17.26 11.12 5.59
N SER A 230 18.53 11.13 5.16
CA SER A 230 19.13 12.32 4.51
C SER A 230 18.40 12.69 3.23
N ARG A 231 18.16 11.70 2.35
CA ARG A 231 17.46 11.92 1.08
C ARG A 231 16.04 12.45 1.27
N PHE A 232 15.31 11.94 2.26
CA PHE A 232 13.98 12.45 2.58
C PHE A 232 14.02 13.88 3.10
N SER A 233 15.02 14.23 3.91
CA SER A 233 15.22 15.61 4.38
C SER A 233 15.57 16.57 3.23
N GLU A 234 16.32 16.10 2.24
CA GLU A 234 16.63 16.87 1.03
C GLU A 234 15.36 17.12 0.20
N ILE A 235 14.57 16.07 -0.05
CA ILE A 235 13.26 16.19 -0.72
C ILE A 235 12.34 17.15 0.03
N ASP A 236 12.24 17.05 1.36
CA ASP A 236 11.44 17.97 2.17
C ASP A 236 11.86 19.42 1.97
N THR A 237 13.17 19.67 1.87
CA THR A 237 13.73 21.01 1.63
C THR A 237 13.40 21.52 0.24
N GLU A 238 13.50 20.66 -0.78
CA GLU A 238 13.16 20.98 -2.18
C GLU A 238 11.67 21.33 -2.33
N TYR A 239 10.79 20.62 -1.61
CA TYR A 239 9.35 20.85 -1.64
C TYR A 239 8.89 22.01 -0.74
N GLY A 240 9.74 22.49 0.18
CA GLY A 240 9.50 23.66 1.01
C GLY A 240 8.18 23.57 1.78
N ASP A 241 7.30 24.57 1.61
CA ASP A 241 6.02 24.65 2.32
C ASP A 241 4.89 23.82 1.71
N ALA A 242 5.10 23.17 0.56
CA ALA A 242 4.03 22.49 -0.18
C ALA A 242 3.31 21.41 0.65
N PRO A 243 4.01 20.53 1.41
CA PRO A 243 3.35 19.56 2.29
C PRO A 243 2.46 20.23 3.35
N MET A 244 2.87 21.38 3.88
CA MET A 244 2.09 22.13 4.87
C MET A 244 0.85 22.75 4.23
N ARG A 245 0.97 23.36 3.04
CA ARG A 245 -0.18 23.92 2.31
C ARG A 245 -1.24 22.88 2.00
N HIS A 246 -0.81 21.68 1.62
CA HIS A 246 -1.70 20.53 1.41
C HIS A 246 -2.39 20.07 2.70
N ARG A 247 -1.67 20.03 3.82
CA ARG A 247 -2.28 19.75 5.13
C ARG A 247 -3.33 20.78 5.51
N THR A 248 -3.02 22.06 5.38
CA THR A 248 -3.96 23.16 5.66
C THR A 248 -5.20 23.05 4.79
N PHE A 249 -5.06 22.73 3.50
CA PHE A 249 -6.20 22.48 2.62
C PHE A 249 -7.15 21.40 3.15
N ILE A 250 -6.62 20.24 3.57
CA ILE A 250 -7.43 19.16 4.11
C ILE A 250 -8.11 19.58 5.42
N GLU A 251 -7.40 20.26 6.32
CA GLU A 251 -7.95 20.75 7.59
C GLU A 251 -9.05 21.82 7.41
N GLU A 252 -8.90 22.71 6.42
CA GLU A 252 -9.93 23.67 6.04
C GLU A 252 -11.17 22.96 5.49
N LEU A 253 -10.96 21.93 4.66
CA LEU A 253 -12.04 21.20 4.04
C LEU A 253 -12.84 20.38 5.05
N GLU A 254 -12.16 19.72 5.99
CA GLU A 254 -12.78 19.03 7.12
C GLU A 254 -13.69 19.97 7.91
N LYS A 255 -13.23 21.17 8.27
CA LYS A 255 -14.05 22.15 9.01
C LYS A 255 -15.28 22.65 8.23
N LYS A 256 -15.23 22.60 6.91
CA LYS A 256 -16.32 23.07 6.03
C LYS A 256 -17.37 22.00 5.80
N ILE A 257 -16.98 20.72 5.86
CA ILE A 257 -17.79 19.60 5.36
C ILE A 257 -18.15 18.57 6.45
N CYS A 258 -17.38 18.49 7.53
CA CYS A 258 -17.65 17.66 8.71
C CYS A 258 -18.29 18.49 9.84
#